data_AF-A0A3M2AFJ8-F1
#
_entry.id   AF-A0A3M2AFJ8-F1
#
_cell.length_a   1.000
_cell.length_b   1.000
_cell.length_c   1.000
_cell.angle_alpha   90.00
_cell.angle_beta   90.00
_cell.angle_gamma   90.00
#
_symmetry.space_group_name_H-M   'P 1'
#
loop_
_entity.id
_entity.type
_entity.pdbx_description
1 polymer ?
#
loop_
_entity_poly.entity_id
_entity_poly.type
_entity_poly.pdbx_seq_one_letter_code
_entity_poly.pdbx_strand_id
1 'polypeptide(L)'
;MSRLGIAEHLRSARRDLRRACGVWWVVIVLACGPKASGTGGGSGSDGGTGTSSASSTSATSAVTSTGTGGGRGECREDADCHVVDNCCHCMVVSPLADPEPCDVPECFAPACEAEGFMDPEAICFGGVCRFREVSCDPDLVLCDAEPPSCSEGWLPRVSPAGCWDGCVPVSACDTVPDCSHCRAGEVCVVTTDLTGTHRDCEPLPAGCSADDPCGCTPAFCPEGRQCQVPADGQVECTCPDCDGP
;
A
#
# COMPACT_ATOMS: atom_id res chain seq x y z
N MET A 1 -23.83 30.28 30.97
CA MET A 1 -23.99 31.33 29.95
C MET A 1 -23.26 30.86 28.68
N SER A 2 -24.04 30.65 27.61
CA SER A 2 -23.66 30.57 26.18
C SER A 2 -22.66 29.49 25.71
N ARG A 3 -23.16 28.27 25.43
CA ARG A 3 -22.50 27.25 24.57
C ARG A 3 -23.42 26.74 23.45
N LEU A 4 -24.17 27.65 22.82
CA LEU A 4 -25.15 27.33 21.75
C LEU A 4 -24.82 28.00 20.39
N GLY A 5 -23.67 28.66 20.24
CA GLY A 5 -23.41 29.55 19.09
C GLY A 5 -22.55 29.03 17.93
N ILE A 6 -21.92 27.85 18.03
CA ILE A 6 -20.90 27.44 17.04
C ILE A 6 -21.45 26.46 15.98
N ALA A 7 -22.51 25.70 16.29
CA ALA A 7 -23.07 24.70 15.38
C ALA A 7 -23.91 25.29 14.21
N GLU A 8 -24.35 26.55 14.30
CA GLU A 8 -25.14 27.19 13.23
C GLU A 8 -24.29 27.87 12.15
N HIS A 9 -23.04 28.24 12.45
CA HIS A 9 -22.19 28.91 11.45
C HIS A 9 -21.68 27.98 10.35
N LEU A 10 -21.48 26.68 10.64
CA LEU A 10 -21.01 25.71 9.65
C LEU A 10 -22.11 25.25 8.68
N ARG A 11 -23.39 25.34 9.05
CA ARG A 11 -24.51 25.02 8.13
C ARG A 11 -24.84 26.14 7.16
N SER A 12 -24.46 27.38 7.45
CA SER A 12 -24.65 28.52 6.54
C SER A 12 -23.62 28.52 5.40
N ALA A 13 -22.38 28.10 5.66
CA ALA A 13 -21.31 28.12 4.66
C ALA A 13 -21.48 27.07 3.53
N ARG A 14 -22.21 25.97 3.76
CA ARG A 14 -22.44 24.92 2.73
C ARG A 14 -23.50 25.29 1.69
N ARG A 15 -24.32 26.33 1.92
CA ARG A 15 -25.38 26.74 0.97
C ARG A 15 -24.89 27.68 -0.13
N ASP A 16 -23.75 28.35 0.04
CA ASP A 16 -23.22 29.30 -0.95
C ASP A 16 -22.31 28.66 -2.01
N LEU A 17 -21.71 27.50 -1.75
CA LEU A 17 -20.86 26.81 -2.74
C LEU A 17 -21.65 26.15 -3.88
N ARG A 18 -22.96 25.90 -3.72
CA ARG A 18 -23.80 25.32 -4.78
C ARG A 18 -24.29 26.33 -5.84
N ARG A 19 -23.97 27.63 -5.69
CA ARG A 19 -24.31 28.67 -6.69
C ARG A 19 -23.14 29.13 -7.56
N ALA A 20 -21.93 28.62 -7.33
CA ALA A 20 -20.74 29.01 -8.09
C ALA A 20 -20.31 28.01 -9.19
N CYS A 21 -20.92 26.83 -9.29
CA CYS A 21 -20.68 25.90 -10.39
C CYS A 21 -21.64 26.19 -11.57
N GLY A 22 -21.59 27.43 -12.05
CA GLY A 22 -22.24 27.84 -13.28
C GLY A 22 -21.18 28.27 -14.28
N VAL A 23 -21.07 27.52 -15.38
CA VAL A 23 -20.46 27.95 -16.64
C VAL A 23 -18.93 28.05 -16.65
N TRP A 24 -18.28 26.98 -17.11
CA TRP A 24 -17.26 27.11 -18.17
C TRP A 24 -16.99 25.75 -18.83
N TRP A 25 -17.80 25.44 -19.83
CA TRP A 25 -17.36 24.60 -20.94
C TRP A 25 -16.40 25.45 -21.78
N VAL A 26 -15.09 25.19 -21.66
CA VAL A 26 -14.13 25.60 -22.68
C VAL A 26 -13.50 24.33 -23.23
N VAL A 27 -14.07 23.89 -24.35
CA VAL A 27 -13.53 22.88 -25.24
C VAL A 27 -12.30 23.48 -25.91
N ILE A 28 -11.10 23.07 -25.50
CA ILE A 28 -9.88 23.30 -26.28
C ILE A 28 -9.61 22.03 -27.09
N VAL A 29 -10.01 22.08 -28.36
CA VAL A 29 -9.54 21.17 -29.40
C VAL A 29 -8.11 21.61 -29.74
N LEU A 30 -7.11 20.89 -29.21
CA LEU A 30 -5.72 21.06 -29.61
C LEU A 30 -5.38 19.98 -30.66
N ALA A 31 -5.04 20.48 -31.84
CA ALA A 31 -4.87 19.75 -33.08
C ALA A 31 -3.72 18.74 -33.04
N CYS A 32 -4.00 17.53 -33.52
CA CYS A 32 -3.02 16.50 -33.85
C CYS A 32 -2.38 16.85 -35.21
N GLY A 33 -1.06 17.10 -35.22
CA GLY A 33 -0.28 17.22 -36.44
C GLY A 33 0.52 15.93 -36.70
N PRO A 34 0.53 15.37 -37.93
CA PRO A 34 1.32 14.19 -38.23
C PRO A 34 2.77 14.59 -38.51
N LYS A 35 3.74 13.95 -37.84
CA LYS A 35 5.16 14.12 -38.21
C LYS A 35 5.91 12.79 -38.25
N ALA A 36 6.10 12.38 -39.51
CA ALA A 36 7.28 11.81 -40.13
C ALA A 36 7.87 10.48 -39.62
N SER A 37 7.80 9.51 -40.53
CA SER A 37 8.59 8.29 -40.64
C SER A 37 10.09 8.48 -40.42
N GLY A 38 10.67 7.59 -39.62
CA GLY A 38 12.11 7.32 -39.59
C GLY A 38 12.34 5.81 -39.71
N THR A 39 12.69 5.38 -40.91
CA THR A 39 13.13 4.01 -41.23
C THR A 39 14.64 3.91 -41.06
N GLY A 40 15.09 2.95 -40.25
CA GLY A 40 16.46 2.42 -40.22
C GLY A 40 16.45 1.20 -39.27
N GLY A 41 16.82 -0.01 -39.65
CA GLY A 41 17.82 -0.43 -40.63
C GLY A 41 19.08 -0.85 -39.87
N GLY A 42 19.13 -2.09 -39.38
CA GLY A 42 20.29 -2.65 -38.67
C GLY A 42 20.18 -4.15 -38.47
N SER A 43 20.59 -4.92 -39.48
CA SER A 43 20.85 -6.36 -39.37
C SER A 43 22.16 -6.60 -38.61
N GLY A 44 22.14 -7.51 -37.63
CA GLY A 44 23.33 -8.04 -36.98
C GLY A 44 23.11 -9.49 -36.59
N SER A 45 23.66 -10.41 -37.40
CA SER A 45 23.80 -11.83 -37.11
C SER A 45 25.14 -12.07 -36.41
N ASP A 46 25.17 -13.04 -35.48
CA ASP A 46 26.29 -13.92 -35.06
C ASP A 46 25.97 -14.34 -33.60
N GLY A 47 25.89 -15.60 -33.18
CA GLY A 47 26.64 -16.79 -33.55
C GLY A 47 27.31 -17.30 -32.27
N GLY A 48 26.77 -18.35 -31.64
CA GLY A 48 27.29 -18.83 -30.35
C GLY A 48 26.68 -20.13 -29.86
N THR A 49 27.05 -21.24 -30.52
CA THR A 49 26.75 -22.61 -30.07
C THR A 49 27.71 -22.99 -28.93
N GLY A 50 27.18 -23.29 -27.74
CA GLY A 50 27.95 -23.78 -26.60
C GLY A 50 27.27 -24.98 -25.95
N THR A 51 27.54 -26.17 -26.49
CA THR A 51 27.12 -27.46 -25.91
C THR A 51 28.14 -27.90 -24.87
N SER A 52 27.72 -28.07 -23.62
CA SER A 52 28.47 -28.84 -22.62
C SER A 52 27.50 -29.59 -21.72
N SER A 53 27.44 -30.90 -21.95
CA SER A 53 26.79 -31.89 -21.10
C SER A 53 27.62 -32.14 -19.83
N ALA A 54 26.98 -32.17 -18.66
CA ALA A 54 27.51 -32.90 -17.50
C ALA A 54 26.39 -33.34 -16.54
N SER A 55 26.12 -34.64 -16.62
CA SER A 55 25.73 -35.61 -15.59
C SER A 55 25.30 -35.16 -14.19
N SER A 56 24.06 -35.54 -13.89
CA SER A 56 23.48 -35.99 -12.62
C SER A 56 24.42 -36.25 -11.42
N THR A 57 24.08 -35.65 -10.27
CA THR A 57 24.14 -36.35 -8.98
C THR A 57 22.97 -35.87 -8.11
N SER A 58 22.13 -36.81 -7.70
CA SER A 58 21.03 -36.61 -6.78
C SER A 58 21.56 -36.20 -5.40
N ALA A 59 21.12 -35.05 -4.90
CA ALA A 59 21.19 -34.69 -3.50
C ALA A 59 19.83 -34.15 -3.08
N THR A 60 19.14 -34.93 -2.25
CA THR A 60 17.93 -34.57 -1.55
C THR A 60 18.28 -33.48 -0.53
N SER A 61 18.09 -32.22 -0.90
CA SER A 61 18.14 -31.09 0.03
C SER A 61 16.72 -30.56 0.19
N ALA A 62 16.25 -30.61 1.43
CA ALA A 62 15.02 -29.99 1.86
C ALA A 62 15.02 -28.50 1.45
N VAL A 63 13.99 -28.10 0.70
CA VAL A 63 13.67 -26.69 0.48
C VAL A 63 13.17 -26.15 1.81
N THR A 64 14.10 -25.64 2.61
CA THR A 64 13.81 -24.63 3.61
C THR A 64 13.88 -23.31 2.85
N SER A 65 12.73 -22.73 2.53
CA SER A 65 12.61 -21.38 1.97
C SER A 65 12.98 -20.35 3.04
N THR A 66 14.24 -20.35 3.46
CA THR A 66 14.82 -19.27 4.25
C THR A 66 15.37 -18.27 3.25
N GLY A 67 14.49 -17.39 2.75
CA GLY A 67 14.87 -16.20 2.01
C GLY A 67 15.79 -15.35 2.89
N THR A 68 17.08 -15.61 2.77
CA THR A 68 18.12 -14.95 3.55
C THR A 68 18.38 -13.64 2.83
N GLY A 69 18.01 -12.54 3.47
CA GLY A 69 17.98 -11.21 2.89
C GLY A 69 19.27 -10.84 2.16
N GLY A 70 19.20 -10.84 0.83
CA GLY A 70 19.95 -9.87 0.05
C GLY A 70 19.45 -8.51 0.50
N GLY A 71 20.36 -7.64 0.94
CA GLY A 71 20.03 -6.35 1.56
C GLY A 71 18.89 -5.69 0.79
N ARG A 72 17.73 -5.58 1.44
CA ARG A 72 16.59 -4.84 0.88
C ARG A 72 17.16 -3.48 0.51
N GLY A 73 17.20 -3.16 -0.78
CA GLY A 73 17.77 -1.90 -1.24
C GLY A 73 17.03 -0.79 -0.52
N GLU A 74 17.75 -0.09 0.35
CA GLU A 74 17.20 1.02 1.11
C GLU A 74 16.73 2.05 0.09
N CYS A 75 15.44 2.36 0.10
CA CYS A 75 14.93 3.52 -0.63
C CYS A 75 15.16 4.77 0.21
N ARG A 76 15.31 5.92 -0.44
CA ARG A 76 15.38 7.23 0.20
C ARG A 76 14.16 8.08 -0.09
N GLU A 77 13.58 7.90 -1.27
CA GLU A 77 12.38 8.59 -1.73
C GLU A 77 11.48 7.65 -2.54
N ASP A 78 10.21 8.00 -2.70
CA ASP A 78 9.23 7.16 -3.42
C ASP A 78 9.68 6.80 -4.84
N ALA A 79 10.43 7.70 -5.50
CA ALA A 79 10.96 7.50 -6.85
C ALA A 79 12.00 6.37 -6.95
N ASP A 80 12.57 5.92 -5.82
CA ASP A 80 13.45 4.74 -5.79
C ASP A 80 12.64 3.44 -5.93
N CYS A 81 11.36 3.46 -5.56
CA CYS A 81 10.54 2.27 -5.55
C CYS A 81 9.74 2.14 -6.84
N HIS A 82 9.65 0.94 -7.39
CA HIS A 82 8.81 0.67 -8.55
C HIS A 82 8.03 -0.62 -8.39
N VAL A 83 6.84 -0.64 -8.99
CA VAL A 83 5.99 -1.81 -9.05
C VAL A 83 6.43 -2.69 -10.21
N VAL A 84 6.70 -3.95 -9.91
CA VAL A 84 6.82 -5.01 -10.90
C VAL A 84 5.45 -5.63 -11.03
N ASP A 85 4.80 -5.34 -12.14
CA ASP A 85 3.50 -5.90 -12.50
C ASP A 85 3.62 -6.62 -13.85
N ASN A 86 3.85 -7.94 -13.78
CA ASN A 86 3.92 -8.80 -14.95
C ASN A 86 3.05 -10.04 -14.71
N CYS A 87 3.11 -11.04 -15.59
CA CYS A 87 2.27 -12.23 -15.47
C CYS A 87 2.60 -13.13 -14.27
N CYS A 88 3.77 -12.96 -13.66
CA CYS A 88 4.28 -13.84 -12.61
C CYS A 88 4.38 -13.14 -11.24
N HIS A 89 4.52 -11.81 -11.24
CA HIS A 89 4.86 -11.05 -10.05
C HIS A 89 4.01 -9.79 -9.95
N CYS A 90 3.37 -9.62 -8.80
CA CYS A 90 2.93 -8.33 -8.29
C CYS A 90 3.73 -8.00 -7.04
N MET A 91 4.74 -7.16 -7.17
CA MET A 91 5.59 -6.80 -6.04
C MET A 91 6.20 -5.42 -6.20
N VAL A 92 6.53 -4.80 -5.07
CA VAL A 92 7.34 -3.57 -5.07
C VAL A 92 8.79 -3.93 -4.87
N VAL A 93 9.65 -3.38 -5.71
CA VAL A 93 11.10 -3.60 -5.64
C VAL A 93 11.85 -2.28 -5.52
N SER A 94 13.00 -2.35 -4.84
CA SER A 94 13.96 -1.25 -4.75
C SER A 94 14.77 -1.11 -6.05
N PRO A 95 15.50 0.01 -6.30
CA PRO A 95 16.24 0.21 -7.55
C PRO A 95 17.33 -0.82 -7.83
N LEU A 96 17.81 -1.48 -6.76
CA LEU A 96 18.91 -2.46 -6.82
C LEU A 96 18.43 -3.91 -6.84
N ALA A 97 17.12 -4.14 -6.69
CA ALA A 97 16.55 -5.47 -6.70
C ALA A 97 16.21 -5.86 -8.15
N ASP A 98 16.69 -7.02 -8.57
CA ASP A 98 16.38 -7.60 -9.88
C ASP A 98 15.30 -8.67 -9.67
N PRO A 99 14.05 -8.44 -10.12
CA PRO A 99 12.99 -9.45 -10.00
C PRO A 99 13.32 -10.68 -10.84
N GLU A 100 12.84 -11.86 -10.41
CA GLU A 100 13.00 -13.08 -11.20
C GLU A 100 12.34 -12.91 -12.58
N PRO A 101 12.98 -13.37 -13.67
CA PRO A 101 12.38 -13.26 -15.00
C PRO A 101 11.07 -14.06 -15.07
N CYS A 102 10.04 -13.42 -15.65
CA CYS A 102 8.78 -14.08 -15.94
C CYS A 102 8.82 -14.72 -17.33
N ASP A 103 8.96 -16.05 -17.40
CA ASP A 103 8.99 -16.82 -18.66
C ASP A 103 7.60 -16.99 -19.31
N VAL A 104 6.55 -16.41 -18.73
CA VAL A 104 5.18 -16.44 -19.27
C VAL A 104 5.00 -15.25 -20.21
N PRO A 105 4.88 -15.47 -21.54
CA PRO A 105 4.89 -14.38 -22.51
C PRO A 105 3.62 -13.53 -22.47
N GLU A 106 2.47 -14.13 -22.16
CA GLU A 106 1.18 -13.46 -22.09
C GLU A 106 0.29 -14.10 -21.01
N CYS A 107 -0.43 -13.27 -20.27
CA CYS A 107 -1.43 -13.66 -19.27
C CYS A 107 -2.75 -12.94 -19.57
N PHE A 108 -3.84 -13.50 -19.05
CA PHE A 108 -5.18 -12.92 -19.24
C PHE A 108 -5.32 -11.54 -18.56
N ALA A 109 -4.67 -11.37 -17.41
CA ALA A 109 -4.56 -10.13 -16.67
C ALA A 109 -3.18 -10.09 -16.00
N PRO A 110 -2.59 -8.90 -15.81
CA PRO A 110 -1.35 -8.74 -15.05
C PRO A 110 -1.54 -9.19 -13.58
N ALA A 111 -0.46 -9.60 -12.92
CA ALA A 111 -0.56 -10.20 -11.58
C ALA A 111 -1.14 -9.25 -10.55
N CYS A 112 -0.84 -7.96 -10.60
CA CYS A 112 -1.39 -7.00 -9.65
C CYS A 112 -2.90 -6.85 -9.76
N GLU A 113 -3.43 -6.79 -10.98
CA GLU A 113 -4.87 -6.77 -11.20
C GLU A 113 -5.53 -8.05 -10.66
N ALA A 114 -4.92 -9.21 -10.89
CA ALA A 114 -5.40 -10.48 -10.36
C ALA A 114 -5.38 -10.55 -8.81
N GLU A 115 -4.44 -9.85 -8.18
CA GLU A 115 -4.33 -9.67 -6.73
C GLU A 115 -5.18 -8.50 -6.19
N GLY A 116 -5.90 -7.77 -7.04
CA GLY A 116 -6.81 -6.69 -6.65
C GLY A 116 -6.18 -5.30 -6.54
N PHE A 117 -4.93 -5.17 -6.93
CA PHE A 117 -4.24 -3.89 -7.04
C PHE A 117 -4.53 -3.29 -8.42
N MET A 118 -5.58 -2.48 -8.52
CA MET A 118 -6.02 -1.88 -9.80
C MET A 118 -5.15 -0.69 -10.25
N ASP A 119 -4.48 -0.02 -9.31
CA ASP A 119 -3.57 1.09 -9.57
C ASP A 119 -2.45 1.06 -8.52
N PRO A 120 -1.56 0.05 -8.56
CA PRO A 120 -0.53 -0.12 -7.56
C PRO A 120 0.48 1.03 -7.66
N GLU A 121 0.66 1.75 -6.57
CA GLU A 121 1.72 2.75 -6.44
C GLU A 121 2.77 2.23 -5.46
N ALA A 122 4.05 2.46 -5.76
CA ALA A 122 5.16 2.13 -4.89
C ALA A 122 5.58 3.37 -4.09
N ILE A 123 5.84 3.20 -2.80
CA ILE A 123 6.34 4.26 -1.91
C ILE A 123 7.55 3.80 -1.11
N CYS A 124 8.37 4.75 -0.70
CA CYS A 124 9.45 4.53 0.23
C CYS A 124 9.02 4.89 1.65
N PHE A 125 8.80 3.87 2.48
CA PHE A 125 8.41 4.07 3.87
C PHE A 125 9.41 3.43 4.81
N GLY A 126 10.02 4.23 5.70
CA GLY A 126 11.01 3.73 6.65
C GLY A 126 12.25 3.10 5.98
N GLY A 127 12.61 3.54 4.77
CA GLY A 127 13.72 2.98 3.99
C GLY A 127 13.39 1.67 3.28
N VAL A 128 12.12 1.24 3.29
CA VAL A 128 11.66 0.02 2.63
C VAL A 128 10.62 0.38 1.57
N CYS A 129 10.77 -0.18 0.37
CA CYS A 129 9.76 -0.05 -0.66
C CYS A 129 8.53 -0.92 -0.33
N ARG A 130 7.34 -0.31 -0.34
CA ARG A 130 6.05 -1.00 -0.16
C ARG A 130 5.00 -0.43 -1.12
N PHE A 131 3.86 -1.12 -1.23
CA PHE A 131 2.71 -0.54 -1.92
C PHE A 131 2.16 0.64 -1.12
N ARG A 132 1.67 1.68 -1.81
CA ARG A 132 0.90 2.73 -1.16
C ARG A 132 -0.36 2.10 -0.57
N GLU A 133 -0.55 2.28 0.73
CA GLU A 133 -1.78 1.88 1.39
C GLU A 133 -2.97 2.69 0.88
N VAL A 134 -4.11 2.04 0.77
CA VAL A 134 -5.40 2.67 0.49
C VAL A 134 -6.24 2.66 1.75
N SER A 135 -7.17 3.60 1.83
CA SER A 135 -8.02 3.64 3.01
C SER A 135 -9.07 2.53 3.00
N CYS A 136 -9.19 1.82 4.12
CA CYS A 136 -10.26 0.85 4.38
C CYS A 136 -11.10 1.23 5.60
N ASP A 137 -10.93 2.45 6.10
CA ASP A 137 -11.61 2.95 7.30
C ASP A 137 -13.08 3.32 7.01
N PRO A 138 -14.06 2.59 7.59
CA PRO A 138 -15.48 2.92 7.41
C PRO A 138 -15.86 4.31 7.93
N ASP A 139 -15.11 4.89 8.87
CA ASP A 139 -15.40 6.22 9.43
C ASP A 139 -15.11 7.36 8.44
N LEU A 140 -14.34 7.08 7.39
CA LEU A 140 -14.08 8.02 6.29
C LEU A 140 -15.15 7.99 5.19
N VAL A 141 -16.18 7.15 5.31
CA VAL A 141 -17.24 7.02 4.30
C VAL A 141 -18.29 8.12 4.47
N LEU A 142 -18.48 8.89 3.40
CA LEU A 142 -19.38 10.04 3.29
C LEU A 142 -20.62 9.73 2.44
N CYS A 143 -20.60 8.66 1.67
CA CYS A 143 -21.63 8.32 0.70
C CYS A 143 -22.63 7.32 1.31
N ASP A 144 -23.93 7.49 1.04
CA ASP A 144 -25.01 6.61 1.51
C ASP A 144 -25.09 5.30 0.70
N ALA A 145 -23.94 4.68 0.42
CA ALA A 145 -23.84 3.39 -0.25
C ALA A 145 -23.44 2.31 0.76
N GLU A 146 -24.04 1.13 0.63
CA GLU A 146 -23.65 -0.03 1.44
C GLU A 146 -22.27 -0.53 1.01
N PRO A 147 -21.40 -0.99 1.95
CA PRO A 147 -20.10 -1.54 1.59
C PRO A 147 -20.24 -2.76 0.67
N PRO A 148 -19.35 -2.94 -0.32
CA PRO A 148 -19.30 -4.15 -1.11
C PRO A 148 -19.03 -5.37 -0.23
N SER A 149 -19.60 -6.53 -0.61
CA SER A 149 -19.28 -7.80 0.04
C SER A 149 -17.92 -8.31 -0.46
N CYS A 150 -16.93 -8.34 0.43
CA CYS A 150 -15.59 -8.82 0.12
C CYS A 150 -15.37 -10.26 0.61
N SER A 151 -14.57 -11.03 -0.13
CA SER A 151 -14.15 -12.38 0.28
C SER A 151 -13.22 -12.35 1.49
N GLU A 152 -12.99 -13.51 2.11
CA GLU A 152 -12.02 -13.63 3.21
C GLU A 152 -10.63 -13.14 2.79
N GLY A 153 -9.99 -12.33 3.64
CA GLY A 153 -8.70 -11.69 3.34
C GLY A 153 -8.78 -10.40 2.54
N TRP A 154 -9.99 -9.90 2.27
CA TRP A 154 -10.26 -8.66 1.54
C TRP A 154 -11.15 -7.72 2.33
N LEU A 155 -10.94 -6.42 2.15
CA LEU A 155 -11.72 -5.36 2.81
C LEU A 155 -12.28 -4.36 1.80
N PRO A 156 -13.44 -3.75 2.09
CA PRO A 156 -13.95 -2.63 1.32
C PRO A 156 -12.97 -1.45 1.32
N ARG A 157 -12.63 -0.94 0.14
CA ARG A 157 -11.80 0.25 -0.01
C ARG A 157 -12.67 1.50 0.04
N VAL A 158 -12.16 2.56 0.67
CA VAL A 158 -12.69 3.92 0.60
C VAL A 158 -11.88 4.74 -0.40
N SER A 159 -12.55 5.25 -1.43
CA SER A 159 -11.95 6.16 -2.41
C SER A 159 -11.58 7.51 -1.79
N PRO A 160 -10.70 8.30 -2.44
CA PRO A 160 -10.43 9.68 -2.03
C PRO A 160 -11.67 10.60 -2.00
N ALA A 161 -12.76 10.21 -2.66
CA ALA A 161 -14.04 10.91 -2.62
C ALA A 161 -14.87 10.59 -1.36
N GLY A 162 -14.43 9.65 -0.52
CA GLY A 162 -15.15 9.17 0.66
C GLY A 162 -16.29 8.19 0.33
N CYS A 163 -16.27 7.53 -0.82
CA CYS A 163 -17.22 6.46 -1.15
C CYS A 163 -16.52 5.10 -1.21
N TRP A 164 -17.26 4.01 -1.01
CA TRP A 164 -16.77 2.66 -1.30
C TRP A 164 -16.32 2.49 -2.76
N ASP A 165 -15.18 1.82 -2.96
CA ASP A 165 -14.51 1.67 -4.25
C ASP A 165 -13.93 0.26 -4.43
N GLY A 166 -14.82 -0.73 -4.33
CA GLY A 166 -14.46 -2.14 -4.49
C GLY A 166 -13.83 -2.77 -3.25
N CYS A 167 -13.18 -3.91 -3.46
CA CYS A 167 -12.48 -4.67 -2.43
C CYS A 167 -10.99 -4.67 -2.75
N VAL A 168 -10.16 -4.59 -1.71
CA VAL A 168 -8.70 -4.71 -1.79
C VAL A 168 -8.21 -5.76 -0.79
N PRO A 169 -7.05 -6.39 -1.01
CA PRO A 169 -6.49 -7.30 -0.02
C PRO A 169 -6.20 -6.54 1.27
N VAL A 170 -6.40 -7.20 2.42
CA VAL A 170 -6.16 -6.61 3.75
C VAL A 170 -4.77 -5.97 3.88
N SER A 171 -3.75 -6.56 3.24
CA SER A 171 -2.37 -6.05 3.27
C SER A 171 -2.15 -4.75 2.49
N ALA A 172 -3.17 -4.25 1.78
CA ALA A 172 -3.16 -2.97 1.09
C ALA A 172 -3.90 -1.87 1.87
N CYS A 173 -4.58 -2.23 2.97
CA CYS A 173 -5.32 -1.29 3.77
C CYS A 173 -4.41 -0.54 4.73
N ASP A 174 -4.65 0.75 4.90
CA ASP A 174 -4.03 1.56 5.96
C ASP A 174 -4.48 1.11 7.34
N THR A 175 -5.74 0.68 7.45
CA THR A 175 -6.45 0.33 8.67
C THR A 175 -7.19 -0.99 8.52
N VAL A 176 -7.31 -1.75 9.60
CA VAL A 176 -8.06 -3.01 9.67
C VAL A 176 -9.14 -2.95 10.75
N PRO A 177 -10.27 -3.68 10.59
CA PRO A 177 -11.33 -3.69 11.58
C PRO A 177 -10.86 -4.19 12.95
N ASP A 178 -10.03 -5.23 12.94
CA ASP A 178 -9.50 -5.88 14.14
C ASP A 178 -8.14 -6.54 13.87
N CYS A 179 -7.38 -6.80 14.94
CA CYS A 179 -6.02 -7.32 14.84
C CYS A 179 -5.90 -8.76 14.34
N SER A 180 -7.00 -9.51 14.18
CA SER A 180 -6.95 -10.85 13.59
C SER A 180 -6.61 -10.82 12.09
N HIS A 181 -6.70 -9.63 11.48
CA HIS A 181 -6.32 -9.37 10.09
C HIS A 181 -4.80 -9.26 9.88
N CYS A 182 -4.01 -9.04 10.93
CA CYS A 182 -2.56 -8.96 10.82
C CYS A 182 -1.93 -10.34 10.63
N ARG A 183 -0.97 -10.43 9.71
CA ARG A 183 -0.31 -11.68 9.34
C ARG A 183 0.78 -12.04 10.36
N ALA A 184 1.23 -13.29 10.30
CA ALA A 184 2.40 -13.71 11.07
C ALA A 184 3.62 -12.89 10.68
N GLY A 185 4.28 -12.26 11.66
CA GLY A 185 5.42 -11.36 11.44
C GLY A 185 5.05 -9.88 11.35
N GLU A 186 3.76 -9.55 11.43
CA GLU A 186 3.25 -8.19 11.62
C GLU A 186 2.87 -7.97 13.08
N VAL A 187 2.88 -6.71 13.51
CA VAL A 187 2.36 -6.26 14.79
C VAL A 187 1.13 -5.40 14.55
N CYS A 188 0.07 -5.65 15.32
CA CYS A 188 -1.11 -4.80 15.29
C CYS A 188 -0.85 -3.54 16.11
N VAL A 189 -0.83 -2.39 15.46
CA VAL A 189 -0.69 -1.08 16.09
C VAL A 189 -2.08 -0.50 16.30
N VAL A 190 -2.46 -0.31 17.55
CA VAL A 190 -3.73 0.28 17.95
C VAL A 190 -3.50 1.74 18.33
N THR A 191 -4.04 2.64 17.52
CA THR A 191 -3.98 4.07 17.76
C THR A 191 -5.35 4.56 18.20
N THR A 192 -5.46 5.11 19.41
CA THR A 192 -6.69 5.76 19.86
C THR A 192 -6.51 7.27 19.87
N ASP A 193 -7.41 8.00 19.23
CA ASP A 193 -7.39 9.46 19.15
C ASP A 193 -8.81 10.06 19.19
N LEU A 194 -8.93 11.35 18.88
CA LEU A 194 -10.21 12.06 18.92
C LEU A 194 -11.22 11.58 17.87
N THR A 195 -10.76 10.87 16.84
CA THR A 195 -11.58 10.31 15.75
C THR A 195 -12.04 8.89 16.04
N GLY A 196 -11.31 8.14 16.87
CA GLY A 196 -11.69 6.79 17.26
C GLY A 196 -10.49 5.91 17.59
N THR A 197 -10.71 4.60 17.49
CA THR A 197 -9.65 3.59 17.61
C THR A 197 -9.38 3.01 16.24
N HIS A 198 -8.17 3.24 15.75
CA HIS A 198 -7.62 2.73 14.50
C HIS A 198 -6.70 1.56 14.79
N ARG A 199 -6.60 0.62 13.85
CA ARG A 199 -5.74 -0.56 13.96
C ARG A 199 -5.04 -0.77 12.65
N ASP A 200 -3.72 -0.84 12.69
CA ASP A 200 -2.89 -0.94 11.48
C ASP A 200 -1.96 -2.15 11.64
N CYS A 201 -1.72 -2.88 10.55
CA CYS A 201 -0.84 -4.05 10.58
C CYS A 201 0.54 -3.65 10.04
N GLU A 202 1.50 -3.47 10.94
CA GLU A 202 2.83 -3.03 10.56
C GLU A 202 3.83 -4.20 10.60
N PRO A 203 4.68 -4.39 9.59
CA PRO A 203 5.71 -5.42 9.62
C PRO A 203 6.70 -5.17 10.75
N LEU A 204 7.07 -6.22 11.48
CA LEU A 204 8.06 -6.11 12.54
C LEU A 204 9.46 -5.88 11.91
N PRO A 205 10.17 -4.79 12.25
CA PRO A 205 11.48 -4.51 11.66
C PRO A 205 12.51 -5.60 11.96
N ALA A 206 13.49 -5.74 11.06
CA ALA A 206 14.54 -6.74 11.21
C ALA A 206 15.35 -6.50 12.50
N GLY A 207 15.54 -7.56 13.29
CA GLY A 207 16.25 -7.49 14.58
C GLY A 207 15.35 -7.17 15.77
N CYS A 208 14.06 -6.92 15.54
CA CYS A 208 13.09 -6.69 16.60
C CYS A 208 12.47 -7.98 17.12
N SER A 209 12.25 -8.03 18.44
CA SER A 209 11.51 -9.11 19.07
C SER A 209 10.02 -8.81 19.04
N ALA A 210 9.21 -9.83 18.75
CA ALA A 210 7.76 -9.75 18.90
C ALA A 210 7.34 -9.58 20.38
N ASP A 211 8.24 -9.91 21.33
CA ASP A 211 8.00 -9.76 22.77
C ASP A 211 8.20 -8.31 23.28
N ASP A 212 8.92 -7.48 22.53
CA ASP A 212 9.16 -6.06 22.87
C ASP A 212 9.17 -5.19 21.59
N PRO A 213 8.03 -5.06 20.90
CA PRO A 213 7.93 -4.23 19.72
C PRO A 213 8.16 -2.74 20.04
N CYS A 214 7.78 -2.27 21.24
CA CYS A 214 7.98 -0.88 21.67
C CYS A 214 9.46 -0.52 21.88
N GLY A 215 10.29 -1.45 22.33
CA GLY A 215 11.74 -1.23 22.45
C GLY A 215 12.43 -1.05 21.10
N CYS A 216 11.78 -1.45 20.03
CA CYS A 216 12.43 -1.62 18.75
C CYS A 216 12.21 -0.48 17.76
N THR A 217 11.11 0.27 17.86
CA THR A 217 11.00 1.54 17.14
C THR A 217 10.10 2.55 17.84
N PRO A 218 10.45 3.85 17.79
CA PRO A 218 9.47 4.93 17.89
C PRO A 218 8.65 5.10 16.59
N ALA A 219 8.72 4.16 15.63
CA ALA A 219 8.10 4.29 14.32
C ALA A 219 6.62 3.86 14.34
N PHE A 220 6.25 2.93 15.22
CA PHE A 220 4.84 2.49 15.33
C PHE A 220 3.93 3.56 15.92
N CYS A 221 4.42 4.30 16.91
CA CYS A 221 3.65 5.35 17.55
C CYS A 221 4.12 6.71 17.06
N PRO A 222 3.25 7.55 16.47
CA PRO A 222 3.62 8.89 16.05
C PRO A 222 4.13 9.73 17.23
N GLU A 223 4.93 10.76 16.93
CA GLU A 223 5.61 11.57 17.95
C GLU A 223 4.66 12.08 19.04
N GLY A 224 5.11 12.00 20.30
CA GLY A 224 4.33 12.42 21.47
C GLY A 224 3.41 11.35 22.06
N ARG A 225 3.33 10.17 21.45
CA ARG A 225 2.58 9.03 22.00
C ARG A 225 3.47 8.08 22.80
N GLN A 226 2.88 7.48 23.83
CA GLN A 226 3.48 6.40 24.60
C GLN A 226 3.11 5.06 23.99
N CYS A 227 4.14 4.27 23.66
CA CYS A 227 4.00 2.90 23.22
C CYS A 227 3.86 1.98 24.44
N GLN A 228 2.84 1.13 24.44
CA GLN A 228 2.62 0.09 25.44
C GLN A 228 2.31 -1.24 24.77
N VAL A 229 2.77 -2.35 25.35
CA VAL A 229 2.47 -3.71 24.87
C VAL A 229 1.63 -4.42 25.94
N PRO A 230 0.30 -4.39 25.84
CA PRO A 230 -0.57 -5.16 26.72
C PRO A 230 -0.38 -6.68 26.57
N ALA A 231 -1.03 -7.45 27.45
CA ALA A 231 -0.83 -8.90 27.57
C ALA A 231 -1.28 -9.72 26.35
N ASP A 232 -2.09 -9.12 25.48
CA ASP A 232 -2.56 -9.65 24.21
C ASP A 232 -1.60 -9.39 23.04
N GLY A 233 -0.46 -8.73 23.29
CA GLY A 233 0.64 -8.60 22.32
C GLY A 233 0.45 -7.54 21.23
N GLN A 234 -0.61 -6.73 21.33
CA GLN A 234 -0.83 -5.57 20.47
C GLN A 234 0.11 -4.43 20.88
N VAL A 235 0.37 -3.48 19.99
CA VAL A 235 1.06 -2.23 20.32
C VAL A 235 0.02 -1.13 20.49
N GLU A 236 -0.16 -0.61 21.71
CA GLU A 236 -1.06 0.51 21.97
C GLU A 236 -0.29 1.83 21.96
N CYS A 237 -0.70 2.73 21.07
CA CYS A 237 -0.15 4.08 20.94
C CYS A 237 -1.08 5.10 21.60
N THR A 238 -0.87 5.33 22.90
CA THR A 238 -1.68 6.24 23.71
C THR A 238 -1.09 7.64 23.72
N CYS A 239 -1.93 8.68 23.69
CA CYS A 239 -1.47 10.06 23.83
C CYS A 239 -1.94 10.63 25.17
N PRO A 240 -1.12 10.60 26.23
CA PRO A 240 -1.52 11.01 27.58
C PRO A 240 -1.92 12.49 27.67
N ASP A 241 -1.40 13.33 26.78
CA ASP A 241 -1.68 14.77 26.73
C ASP A 241 -2.69 15.15 25.62
N CYS A 242 -3.21 14.18 24.86
CA CYS A 242 -4.23 14.44 23.82
C CYS A 242 -5.68 14.39 24.36
N ASP A 243 -5.89 13.82 25.55
CA ASP A 243 -7.13 13.97 26.31
C ASP A 243 -7.20 15.41 26.85
N GLY A 244 -7.52 16.36 25.98
CA GLY A 244 -7.60 17.78 26.31
C GLY A 244 -8.56 18.08 27.48
N PRO A 245 -8.47 19.29 28.08
CA PRO A 245 -9.34 19.73 29.18
C PRO A 245 -10.82 19.87 28.81
#